data_AF-A0A541BZ09-F1
#
_entry.id   AF-A0A541BZ09-F1
#
_cell.length_a   1.000
_cell.length_b   1.000
_cell.length_c   1.000
_cell.angle_alpha   90.00
_cell.angle_beta   90.00
_cell.angle_gamma   90.00
#
_symmetry.space_group_name_H-M   'P 1'
#
loop_
_entity.id
_entity.type
_entity.pdbx_description
1 polymer ?
#
loop_
_entity_poly.entity_id
_entity_poly.type
_entity_poly.pdbx_seq_one_letter_code
_entity_poly.pdbx_strand_id
1 'polypeptide(L)'
;MPNVSLTPELEGFAEACVASGRYGNVSEVMRAALRLLQAQEEKRAAFVRMLEAAEREADETGWFEVEQVAEEMDAIIAEAEARRAREQAR
;
A
#
# COMPACT_ATOMS: atom_id res chain seq x y z
N MET A 1 4.31 31.35 -9.34
CA MET A 1 3.47 30.14 -9.47
C MET A 1 2.39 30.43 -10.50
N PRO A 2 1.99 29.46 -11.35
CA PRO A 2 0.81 29.67 -12.20
C PRO A 2 -0.39 30.02 -11.30
N ASN A 3 -1.22 30.96 -11.75
CA ASN A 3 -2.43 31.35 -11.03
C ASN A 3 -3.45 30.23 -11.19
N VAL A 4 -3.73 29.49 -10.12
CA VAL A 4 -4.71 28.41 -10.10
C VAL A 4 -5.95 28.95 -9.41
N SER A 5 -7.07 28.99 -10.13
CA SER A 5 -8.34 29.39 -9.51
C SER A 5 -8.86 28.22 -8.68
N LEU A 6 -9.12 28.48 -7.40
CA LEU A 6 -9.81 27.56 -6.52
C LEU A 6 -11.32 27.81 -6.60
N THR A 7 -12.10 26.80 -6.22
CA THR A 7 -13.52 27.03 -5.92
C THR A 7 -13.63 27.78 -4.59
N PRO A 8 -14.72 28.53 -4.33
CA PRO A 8 -14.89 29.26 -3.07
C PRO A 8 -14.77 28.36 -1.82
N GLU A 9 -15.21 27.11 -1.92
CA GLU A 9 -15.10 26.12 -0.85
C GLU A 9 -13.63 25.76 -0.54
N LEU A 10 -12.81 25.55 -1.57
CA LEU A 10 -11.38 25.24 -1.41
C LEU A 10 -10.58 26.45 -0.92
N GLU A 11 -10.96 27.66 -1.33
CA GLU A 11 -10.38 28.89 -0.78
C GLU A 11 -10.64 28.99 0.72
N GLY A 12 -11.91 28.86 1.14
CA GLY A 12 -12.27 28.90 2.55
C GLY A 12 -11.56 27.84 3.40
N PHE A 13 -11.41 26.62 2.87
CA PHE A 13 -10.63 25.57 3.52
C PHE A 13 -9.14 25.95 3.67
N ALA A 14 -8.53 26.49 2.61
CA ALA A 14 -7.13 26.89 2.64
C ALA A 14 -6.88 28.06 3.60
N GLU A 15 -7.78 29.04 3.61
CA GLU A 15 -7.76 30.16 4.56
C GLU A 15 -7.88 29.68 6.00
N ALA A 16 -8.80 28.77 6.31
CA ALA A 16 -8.93 28.19 7.65
C ALA A 16 -7.65 27.44 8.09
N CYS A 17 -7.01 26.72 7.17
CA CYS A 17 -5.74 26.05 7.43
C CYS A 17 -4.61 27.03 7.76
N VAL A 18 -4.53 28.16 7.06
CA VAL A 18 -3.56 29.23 7.35
C VAL A 18 -3.89 29.91 8.68
N ALA A 19 -5.16 30.26 8.91
CA ALA A 19 -5.62 30.90 10.15
C ALA A 19 -5.35 30.05 11.40
N SER A 20 -5.34 28.72 11.26
CA SER A 20 -4.96 27.79 12.34
C SER A 20 -3.48 27.84 12.73
N GLY A 21 -2.63 28.51 11.93
CA GLY A 21 -1.18 28.57 12.12
C GLY A 21 -0.43 27.33 11.63
N ARG A 22 -1.12 26.32 11.08
CA ARG A 22 -0.50 25.08 10.55
C ARG A 22 0.32 25.33 9.28
N TYR A 23 -0.02 26.37 8.51
CA TYR A 23 0.64 26.74 7.26
C TYR A 23 0.83 28.25 7.18
N GLY A 24 1.90 28.72 6.53
CA GLY A 24 2.19 30.15 6.41
C GLY A 24 1.43 30.87 5.30
N ASN A 25 0.94 30.15 4.29
CA ASN A 25 0.17 30.70 3.17
C ASN A 25 -0.61 29.60 2.42
N VAL A 26 -1.57 30.04 1.59
CA VAL A 26 -2.39 29.16 0.75
C VAL A 26 -1.53 28.29 -0.18
N SER A 27 -0.44 28.83 -0.74
CA SER A 27 0.42 28.04 -1.64
C SER A 27 1.12 26.87 -0.93
N GLU A 28 1.40 26.98 0.37
CA GLU A 28 1.90 25.87 1.18
C GLU A 28 0.85 24.79 1.41
N VAL A 29 -0.39 25.19 1.70
CA VAL A 29 -1.53 24.26 1.81
C VAL A 29 -1.68 23.48 0.52
N MET A 30 -1.67 24.18 -0.62
CA MET A 30 -1.79 23.57 -1.95
C MET A 30 -0.64 22.59 -2.24
N ARG A 31 0.60 22.95 -1.93
CA ARG A 31 1.75 22.04 -2.08
C ARG A 31 1.61 20.81 -1.18
N ALA A 32 1.14 20.97 0.05
CA ALA A 32 0.93 19.85 0.95
C ALA A 32 -0.18 18.91 0.45
N ALA A 33 -1.29 19.47 -0.02
CA ALA A 33 -2.40 18.71 -0.60
C ALA A 33 -1.97 17.94 -1.86
N LEU A 34 -1.25 18.58 -2.78
CA LEU A 34 -0.75 17.91 -3.99
C LEU A 34 0.27 16.81 -3.69
N ARG A 35 1.16 17.02 -2.70
CA ARG A 35 2.08 15.96 -2.26
C ARG A 35 1.33 14.75 -1.70
N LEU A 36 0.27 14.99 -0.92
CA LEU A 36 -0.56 13.91 -0.39
C LEU A 36 -1.28 13.16 -1.52
N LEU A 37 -1.86 13.88 -2.48
CA LEU A 37 -2.52 13.30 -3.64
C LEU A 37 -1.53 12.47 -4.47
N GLN A 38 -0.33 12.99 -4.73
CA GLN A 38 0.71 12.27 -5.45
C GLN A 38 1.08 10.97 -4.75
N ALA A 39 1.32 11.01 -3.43
CA ALA A 39 1.63 9.81 -2.65
C ALA A 39 0.49 8.79 -2.67
N GLN A 40 -0.76 9.24 -2.70
CA GLN A 40 -1.93 8.36 -2.82
C GLN A 40 -2.00 7.71 -4.21
N GLU A 41 -1.80 8.46 -5.29
CA GLU A 41 -1.76 7.92 -6.65
C GLU A 41 -0.59 6.95 -6.85
N GLU A 42 0.59 7.25 -6.31
CA GLU A 42 1.74 6.35 -6.35
C GLU A 42 1.45 5.00 -5.67
N LYS A 43 0.83 5.03 -4.48
CA LYS A 43 0.38 3.82 -3.78
C LYS A 43 -0.67 3.05 -4.57
N ARG A 44 -1.66 3.75 -5.15
CA ARG A 44 -2.71 3.14 -5.97
C ARG A 44 -2.10 2.45 -7.19
N ALA A 45 -1.20 3.12 -7.89
CA ALA A 45 -0.53 2.57 -9.06
C ALA A 45 0.36 1.38 -8.69
N ALA A 46 1.06 1.42 -7.55
CA ALA A 46 1.85 0.28 -7.08
C ALA A 46 0.98 -0.94 -6.76
N PHE A 47 -0.17 -0.73 -6.11
CA PHE A 47 -1.12 -1.79 -5.81
C PHE A 47 -1.70 -2.44 -7.07
N VAL A 48 -2.10 -1.63 -8.06
CA VAL A 48 -2.58 -2.14 -9.35
C VAL A 48 -1.50 -2.96 -10.06
N ARG A 49 -0.26 -2.46 -10.12
CA ARG A 49 0.85 -3.22 -10.73
C ARG A 49 1.13 -4.55 -10.02
N MET A 50 0.97 -4.60 -8.70
CA MET A 50 1.11 -5.83 -7.93
C MET A 50 0.02 -6.84 -8.30
N LEU A 51 -1.23 -6.40 -8.44
CA LEU A 51 -2.35 -7.23 -8.89
C LEU A 51 -2.11 -7.77 -10.30
N GLU A 52 -1.73 -6.90 -11.25
CA GLU A 52 -1.41 -7.30 -12.63
C GLU A 52 -0.25 -8.30 -12.70
N ALA A 53 0.74 -8.17 -11.81
CA ALA A 53 1.84 -9.12 -11.72
C ALA A 53 1.39 -10.48 -11.19
N ALA A 54 0.55 -10.50 -10.14
CA ALA A 54 0.02 -11.74 -9.57
C ALA A 54 -0.91 -12.47 -10.57
N GLU A 55 -1.74 -11.73 -11.32
CA GLU A 55 -2.58 -12.30 -12.37
C GLU A 55 -1.74 -12.95 -13.48
N ARG A 56 -0.71 -12.26 -13.96
CA ARG A 56 0.20 -12.80 -14.98
C ARG A 56 0.95 -14.04 -14.47
N GLU A 57 1.43 -14.02 -13.23
CA GLU A 57 2.10 -15.16 -12.63
C GLU A 57 1.18 -16.38 -12.59
N ALA A 58 -0.09 -16.18 -12.23
CA ALA A 58 -1.06 -17.27 -12.19
C ALA A 58 -1.46 -17.76 -13.58
N ASP A 59 -1.53 -16.88 -14.59
CA ASP A 59 -1.71 -17.28 -15.99
C ASP A 59 -0.54 -18.13 -16.52
N GLU A 60 0.70 -17.82 -16.09
CA GLU A 60 1.91 -18.52 -16.52
C GLU A 60 2.15 -19.83 -15.75
N THR A 61 1.91 -19.85 -14.44
CA THR A 61 2.26 -20.96 -13.53
C THR A 61 1.07 -21.83 -13.15
N GLY A 62 -0.15 -21.34 -13.37
CA GLY A 62 -1.39 -21.98 -12.95
C GLY A 62 -1.79 -21.64 -11.51
N TRP A 63 -2.88 -22.26 -11.06
CA TRP A 63 -3.41 -22.10 -9.71
C TRP A 63 -3.24 -23.41 -8.93
N PHE A 64 -3.11 -23.29 -7.61
CA PHE A 64 -3.09 -24.43 -6.70
C PHE A 64 -4.44 -24.60 -6.00
N GLU A 65 -4.87 -25.84 -5.83
CA GLU A 65 -6.04 -26.14 -5.01
C GLU A 65 -5.71 -25.92 -3.53
N VAL A 66 -6.61 -25.27 -2.80
CA VAL A 66 -6.40 -24.90 -1.39
C VAL A 66 -6.10 -26.12 -0.53
N GLU A 67 -6.74 -27.26 -0.81
CA GLU A 67 -6.51 -28.51 -0.08
C GLU A 67 -5.07 -29.02 -0.28
N GLN A 68 -4.54 -28.97 -1.51
CA GLN A 68 -3.18 -29.42 -1.80
C GLN A 68 -2.14 -28.54 -1.10
N VAL A 69 -2.38 -27.22 -1.09
CA VAL A 69 -1.52 -26.28 -0.37
C VAL A 69 -1.56 -26.54 1.13
N ALA A 70 -2.72 -26.83 1.70
CA ALA A 70 -2.87 -27.12 3.13
C ALA A 70 -2.11 -28.41 3.52
N GLU A 71 -2.27 -29.48 2.75
CA GLU A 71 -1.55 -30.74 2.96
C GLU A 71 -0.02 -30.54 2.90
N GLU A 72 0.46 -29.78 1.93
CA GLU A 72 1.89 -29.47 1.79
C GLU A 72 2.40 -28.64 2.98
N MET A 73 1.65 -27.63 3.41
CA MET A 73 1.99 -26.80 4.57
C MET A 73 2.09 -27.65 5.85
N ASP A 74 1.13 -28.54 6.10
CA ASP A 74 1.14 -29.42 7.26
C ASP A 74 2.36 -30.35 7.24
N ALA A 75 2.72 -30.89 6.08
CA ALA A 75 3.92 -31.71 5.92
C ALA A 75 5.20 -30.92 6.25
N ILE A 76 5.32 -29.68 5.75
CA ILE A 76 6.47 -28.79 6.03
C ILE A 76 6.58 -28.50 7.54
N ILE A 77 5.46 -28.22 8.21
CA ILE A 77 5.42 -27.96 9.65
C ILE A 77 5.85 -29.19 10.44
N ALA A 78 5.27 -30.36 10.14
CA ALA A 78 5.59 -31.62 10.81
C ALA A 78 7.08 -31.99 10.67
N GLU A 79 7.67 -31.78 9.49
CA GLU A 79 9.10 -32.01 9.27
C GLU A 79 9.97 -31.07 10.11
N ALA A 80 9.60 -29.78 10.17
CA ALA A 80 10.32 -28.79 10.97
C ALA A 80 10.26 -29.12 12.48
N GLU A 81 9.12 -29.59 12.97
CA GLU A 81 8.95 -30.04 14.36
C GLU A 81 9.79 -31.27 14.66
N ALA A 82 9.77 -32.28 13.78
CA ALA A 82 10.56 -33.50 13.93
C ALA A 82 12.07 -33.19 13.95
N ARG A 83 12.53 -32.24 13.13
CA ARG A 83 13.92 -31.78 13.10
C ARG A 83 14.33 -31.16 14.44
N ARG A 84 13.50 -30.25 14.97
CA ARG A 84 13.73 -29.60 16.27
C ARG A 84 13.76 -30.61 17.42
N ALA A 85 12.86 -31.59 17.42
CA ALA A 85 12.85 -32.63 18.44
C ALA A 85 14.13 -33.49 18.43
N ARG A 86 14.67 -33.80 17.24
CA ARG A 86 15.95 -34.54 17.09
C ARG A 86 17.14 -33.71 17.55
N GLU A 87 17.15 -32.41 17.27
CA GLU A 87 18.19 -31.49 17.74
C GLU A 87 18.19 -31.32 19.26
N GLN A 88 17.00 -31.28 19.89
CA GLN A 88 16.86 -31.17 21.35
C GLN A 88 17.20 -32.47 22.11
N ALA A 89 17.10 -33.62 21.43
CA ALA A 89 17.44 -34.92 21.99
C ALA A 89 18.94 -35.27 21.87
N ARG A 90 19.74 -34.39 21.25
CA ARG A 90 21.19 -34.54 21.06
C ARG A 90 21.97 -33.72 22.08
#